data_AF-A0A6I9LGU8-F1
#
_entry.id   AF-A0A6I9LGU8-F1
#
_cell.length_a   1.000
_cell.length_b   1.000
_cell.length_c   1.000
_cell.angle_alpha   90.00
_cell.angle_beta   90.00
_cell.angle_gamma   90.00
#
_symmetry.space_group_name_H-M   'P 1'
#
loop_
_entity.id
_entity.type
_entity.pdbx_description
1 polymer ?
#
loop_
_entity_poly.entity_id
_entity_poly.type
_entity_poly.pdbx_seq_one_letter_code
_entity_poly.pdbx_strand_id
1 'polypeptide(L)'
;MDAWVRFSAQSQARERLCRAAQYACSLLGHALQRHGASPELQKQIRQLEGHLSLGRKLLRLGNSADALESAKRAVHLSDVVLRFCITVSHLNRALYFACDNVLWAGKSGLAPRVDQEKWAQRSFRYYLFSLIMNLSRDAYEIRLLMEQETSAYGRRMKISGVPGGGETGGPGGPATPGGCLPQLALKFRLRVLLLARVLRGHPPLLLDVLRNACDLFIPLDKLGLWRCGPGIVGLCGLISSILSILTLICPWLRLKP
;
A
#
# COMPACT_ATOMS: atom_id res chain seq x y z
N MET A 1 -16.40 4.69 24.99
CA MET A 1 -16.13 3.24 25.11
C MET A 1 -16.71 2.44 23.94
N ASP A 2 -17.92 2.76 23.47
CA ASP A 2 -18.60 2.01 22.38
C ASP A 2 -17.84 1.90 21.06
N ALA A 3 -17.14 2.96 20.64
CA ALA A 3 -16.32 2.93 19.42
C ALA A 3 -15.18 1.89 19.51
N TRP A 4 -14.54 1.79 20.68
CA TRP A 4 -13.48 0.81 20.94
C TRP A 4 -14.04 -0.62 21.02
N VAL A 5 -15.21 -0.81 21.66
CA VAL A 5 -15.89 -2.11 21.72
C VAL A 5 -16.28 -2.59 20.31
N ARG A 6 -16.88 -1.72 19.49
CA ARG A 6 -17.23 -2.05 18.10
C ARG A 6 -16.00 -2.34 17.24
N PHE A 7 -14.92 -1.58 17.42
CA PHE A 7 -13.66 -1.82 16.74
C PHE A 7 -13.07 -3.19 17.13
N SER A 8 -12.88 -3.42 18.42
CA SER A 8 -12.29 -4.67 18.95
C SER A 8 -13.17 -5.90 18.73
N ALA A 9 -14.47 -5.75 18.46
CA ALA A 9 -15.34 -6.86 18.06
C ALA A 9 -15.05 -7.37 16.64
N GLN A 10 -14.46 -6.56 15.77
CA GLN A 10 -14.17 -6.96 14.39
C GLN A 10 -12.89 -7.82 14.32
N SER A 11 -12.98 -9.00 13.70
CA SER A 11 -11.80 -9.86 13.48
C SER A 11 -10.69 -9.12 12.71
N GLN A 12 -11.06 -8.30 11.72
CA GLN A 12 -10.11 -7.49 10.95
C GLN A 12 -9.37 -6.44 11.79
N ALA A 13 -10.01 -5.89 12.82
CA ALA A 13 -9.36 -4.95 13.72
C ALA A 13 -8.32 -5.65 14.59
N ARG A 14 -8.68 -6.83 15.14
CA ARG A 14 -7.75 -7.67 15.91
C ARG A 14 -6.54 -8.08 15.09
N GLU A 15 -6.74 -8.48 13.83
CA GLU A 15 -5.63 -8.85 12.94
C GLU A 15 -4.66 -7.68 12.73
N ARG A 16 -5.17 -6.46 12.50
CA ARG A 16 -4.36 -5.26 12.28
C ARG A 16 -3.62 -4.81 13.55
N LEU A 17 -4.25 -4.96 14.72
CA LEU A 17 -3.58 -4.74 16.00
C LEU A 17 -2.43 -5.73 16.21
N CYS A 18 -2.67 -7.02 15.97
CA CYS A 18 -1.61 -8.02 16.03
C CYS A 18 -0.50 -7.75 15.00
N ARG A 19 -0.84 -7.23 13.80
CA ARG A 19 0.13 -6.80 12.78
C ARG A 19 1.00 -5.64 13.28
N ALA A 20 0.38 -4.61 13.85
CA ALA A 20 1.09 -3.47 14.41
C ALA A 20 2.03 -3.91 15.55
N ALA A 21 1.53 -4.74 16.47
CA ALA A 21 2.33 -5.28 17.56
C ALA A 21 3.49 -6.13 17.04
N GLN A 22 3.26 -6.98 16.04
CA GLN A 22 4.31 -7.82 15.46
C GLN A 22 5.44 -6.96 14.87
N TYR A 23 5.12 -5.97 14.04
CA TYR A 23 6.13 -5.13 13.42
C TYR A 23 6.79 -4.15 14.41
N ALA A 24 6.08 -3.75 15.47
CA ALA A 24 6.68 -3.05 16.60
C ALA A 24 7.73 -3.95 17.31
N CYS A 25 7.43 -5.23 17.56
CA CYS A 25 8.40 -6.18 18.08
C CYS A 25 9.61 -6.34 17.15
N SER A 26 9.41 -6.44 15.83
CA SER A 26 10.52 -6.50 14.86
C SER A 26 11.41 -5.26 14.91
N LEU A 27 10.80 -4.07 14.98
CA LEU A 27 11.53 -2.80 15.06
C LEU A 27 12.28 -2.67 16.39
N LEU A 28 11.64 -3.02 17.51
CA LEU A 28 12.25 -3.04 18.84
C LEU A 28 13.41 -4.04 18.91
N GLY A 29 13.23 -5.24 18.35
CA GLY A 29 14.29 -6.25 18.28
C GLY A 29 15.52 -5.75 17.51
N HIS A 30 15.32 -5.03 16.41
CA HIS A 30 16.41 -4.40 15.65
C HIS A 30 17.10 -3.28 16.43
N ALA A 31 16.34 -2.42 17.12
CA ALA A 31 16.90 -1.34 17.93
C ALA A 31 17.72 -1.91 19.10
N LEU A 32 17.19 -2.90 19.82
CA LEU A 32 17.86 -3.54 20.95
C LEU A 32 19.14 -4.27 20.54
N GLN A 33 19.15 -4.90 19.35
CA GLN A 33 20.36 -5.52 18.81
C GLN A 33 21.48 -4.49 18.58
N ARG A 34 21.13 -3.27 18.12
CA ARG A 34 22.11 -2.19 17.91
C ARG A 34 22.66 -1.61 19.22
N HIS A 35 21.86 -1.61 20.28
CA HIS A 35 22.24 -1.08 21.59
C HIS A 35 22.86 -2.14 22.53
N GLY A 36 23.17 -3.34 22.03
CA GLY A 36 23.85 -4.37 22.81
C GLY A 36 23.00 -5.02 23.91
N ALA A 37 21.67 -5.10 23.71
CA ALA A 37 20.76 -5.66 24.70
C ALA A 37 21.02 -7.15 24.99
N SER A 38 20.63 -7.62 26.18
CA SER A 38 20.83 -8.99 26.63
C SER A 38 20.23 -10.03 25.68
N PRO A 39 20.88 -11.20 25.49
CA PRO A 39 20.40 -12.25 24.58
C PRO A 39 19.03 -12.81 24.99
N GLU A 40 18.75 -12.88 26.29
CA GLU A 40 17.45 -13.28 26.83
C GLU A 40 16.31 -12.36 26.35
N LEU A 41 16.51 -11.04 26.43
CA LEU A 41 15.51 -10.07 25.98
C LEU A 41 15.27 -10.18 24.47
N GLN A 42 16.34 -10.37 23.68
CA GLN A 42 16.22 -10.57 22.24
C GLN A 42 15.41 -11.84 21.91
N LYS A 43 15.63 -12.92 22.66
CA LYS A 43 14.88 -14.18 22.50
C LYS A 43 13.41 -14.00 22.83
N GLN A 44 13.09 -13.32 23.94
CA GLN A 44 11.71 -13.04 24.34
C GLN A 44 10.95 -12.22 23.28
N ILE A 45 11.58 -11.19 22.73
CA ILE A 45 10.95 -10.35 21.69
C ILE A 45 10.72 -11.14 20.41
N ARG A 46 11.67 -11.98 19.99
CA ARG A 46 11.51 -12.85 18.81
C ARG A 46 10.40 -13.89 19.02
N GLN A 47 10.27 -14.45 20.23
CA GLN A 47 9.18 -15.36 20.58
C GLN A 47 7.83 -14.64 20.52
N LEU A 48 7.73 -13.43 21.08
CA LEU A 48 6.52 -12.62 21.03
C LEU A 48 6.14 -12.27 19.58
N GLU A 49 7.11 -11.85 18.76
CA GLU A 49 6.88 -11.62 17.32
C GLU A 49 6.35 -12.88 16.63
N GLY A 50 6.93 -14.04 16.94
CA GLY A 50 6.50 -15.34 16.42
C GLY A 50 5.06 -15.69 16.80
N HIS A 51 4.68 -15.50 18.06
CA HIS A 51 3.32 -15.72 18.55
C HIS A 51 2.31 -14.77 17.90
N LEU A 52 2.64 -13.48 17.80
CA LEU A 52 1.81 -12.49 17.11
C LEU A 52 1.65 -12.83 15.64
N SER A 53 2.72 -13.25 14.96
CA SER A 53 2.66 -13.71 13.58
C SER A 53 1.72 -14.90 13.41
N LEU A 54 1.84 -15.92 14.26
CA LEU A 54 0.99 -17.11 14.20
C LEU A 54 -0.47 -16.78 14.49
N GLY A 55 -0.74 -15.95 15.51
CA GLY A 55 -2.08 -15.46 15.85
C GLY A 55 -2.73 -14.70 14.69
N ARG A 56 -1.97 -13.89 13.95
CA ARG A 56 -2.47 -13.22 12.74
C ARG A 56 -2.84 -14.19 11.62
N LYS A 57 -2.09 -15.27 11.43
CA LYS A 57 -2.45 -16.27 10.41
C LYS A 57 -3.77 -16.95 10.79
N LEU A 58 -3.94 -17.27 12.07
CA LEU A 58 -5.19 -17.82 12.60
C LEU A 58 -6.38 -16.89 12.34
N LEU A 59 -6.24 -15.59 12.64
CA LEU A 59 -7.31 -14.61 12.41
C LEU A 59 -7.66 -14.38 10.93
N ARG A 60 -6.81 -14.86 10.01
CA ARG A 60 -7.01 -14.73 8.55
C ARG A 60 -7.52 -16.02 7.90
N LEU A 61 -7.74 -17.08 8.68
CA LEU A 61 -8.44 -18.27 8.17
C LEU A 61 -9.80 -17.86 7.60
N GLY A 62 -10.10 -18.33 6.40
CA GLY A 62 -11.33 -17.96 5.67
C GLY A 62 -11.20 -16.73 4.78
N ASN A 63 -10.21 -15.85 4.99
CA ASN A 63 -10.06 -14.62 4.17
C ASN A 63 -9.79 -14.90 2.68
N SER A 64 -9.36 -16.11 2.31
CA SER A 64 -9.28 -16.51 0.90
C SER A 64 -10.64 -16.47 0.21
N ALA A 65 -11.71 -16.86 0.89
CA ALA A 65 -13.08 -16.81 0.36
C ALA A 65 -13.58 -15.37 0.23
N ASP A 66 -13.34 -14.54 1.26
CA ASP A 66 -13.65 -13.10 1.20
C ASP A 66 -12.94 -12.40 0.04
N ALA A 67 -11.67 -12.77 -0.20
CA ALA A 67 -10.90 -12.23 -1.31
C ALA A 67 -11.46 -12.69 -2.67
N LEU A 68 -11.88 -13.94 -2.80
CA LEU A 68 -12.50 -14.45 -4.03
C LEU A 68 -13.87 -13.77 -4.31
N GLU A 69 -14.68 -13.60 -3.27
CA GLU A 69 -15.94 -12.86 -3.36
C GLU A 69 -15.72 -11.39 -3.74
N SER A 70 -14.67 -10.76 -3.19
CA SER A 70 -14.26 -9.41 -3.58
C SER A 70 -13.82 -9.34 -5.05
N ALA A 71 -13.09 -10.35 -5.53
CA ALA A 71 -12.72 -10.46 -6.95
C ALA A 71 -13.97 -10.58 -7.84
N LYS A 72 -14.93 -11.42 -7.47
CA LYS A 72 -16.21 -11.57 -8.20
C LYS A 72 -16.96 -10.25 -8.34
N ARG A 73 -17.01 -9.45 -7.26
CA ARG A 73 -17.63 -8.11 -7.30
C ARG A 73 -16.86 -7.16 -8.22
N ALA A 74 -15.53 -7.19 -8.16
CA ALA A 74 -14.68 -6.31 -8.95
C ALA A 74 -14.82 -6.51 -10.47
N VAL A 75 -15.16 -7.72 -10.94
CA VAL A 75 -15.42 -8.02 -12.36
C VAL A 75 -16.54 -7.16 -12.96
N HIS A 76 -17.44 -6.64 -12.13
CA HIS A 76 -18.59 -5.84 -12.56
C HIS A 76 -18.32 -4.32 -12.58
N LEU A 77 -17.09 -3.88 -12.27
CA LEU A 77 -16.71 -2.46 -12.32
C LEU A 77 -16.77 -1.91 -13.75
N SER A 78 -17.26 -0.69 -13.96
CA SER A 78 -17.42 -0.10 -15.30
C SER A 78 -16.08 0.15 -16.01
N ASP A 79 -15.11 0.75 -15.30
CA ASP A 79 -13.77 1.04 -15.83
C ASP A 79 -12.94 -0.25 -15.99
N VAL A 80 -12.46 -0.50 -17.21
CA VAL A 80 -11.74 -1.73 -17.57
C VAL A 80 -10.39 -1.85 -16.86
N VAL A 81 -9.68 -0.73 -16.67
CA VAL A 81 -8.36 -0.73 -16.03
C VAL A 81 -8.51 -0.98 -14.53
N LEU A 82 -9.48 -0.32 -13.89
CA LEU A 82 -9.80 -0.56 -12.48
C LEU A 82 -10.30 -2.00 -12.27
N ARG A 83 -11.23 -2.47 -13.11
CA ARG A 83 -11.73 -3.85 -13.10
C ARG A 83 -10.58 -4.85 -13.13
N PHE A 84 -9.65 -4.69 -14.08
CA PHE A 84 -8.50 -5.58 -14.20
C PHE A 84 -7.61 -5.55 -12.96
N CYS A 85 -7.13 -4.36 -12.56
CA CYS A 85 -6.19 -4.23 -11.45
C CYS A 85 -6.78 -4.76 -10.14
N ILE A 86 -8.02 -4.41 -9.83
CA ILE A 86 -8.69 -4.78 -8.58
C ILE A 86 -9.00 -6.29 -8.57
N THR A 87 -9.52 -6.83 -9.68
CA THR A 87 -9.82 -8.27 -9.78
C THR A 87 -8.55 -9.11 -9.61
N VAL A 88 -7.49 -8.80 -10.37
CA VAL A 88 -6.22 -9.53 -10.29
C VAL A 88 -5.58 -9.39 -8.92
N SER A 89 -5.67 -8.21 -8.30
CA SER A 89 -5.20 -8.01 -6.92
C SER A 89 -5.92 -8.92 -5.93
N HIS A 90 -7.25 -9.00 -5.99
CA HIS A 90 -8.04 -9.86 -5.09
C HIS A 90 -7.80 -11.35 -5.33
N LEU A 91 -7.61 -11.79 -6.58
CA LEU A 91 -7.23 -13.18 -6.87
C LEU A 91 -5.87 -13.54 -6.27
N ASN A 92 -4.87 -12.66 -6.43
CA ASN A 92 -3.56 -12.85 -5.79
C ASN A 92 -3.67 -12.84 -4.26
N ARG A 93 -4.55 -12.00 -3.69
CA ARG A 93 -4.84 -11.98 -2.25
C ARG A 93 -5.45 -13.30 -1.76
N ALA A 94 -6.33 -13.92 -2.55
CA ALA A 94 -6.92 -15.22 -2.23
C ALA A 94 -5.84 -16.33 -2.19
N LEU A 95 -4.95 -16.35 -3.18
CA LEU A 95 -3.82 -17.29 -3.24
C LEU A 95 -2.81 -17.05 -2.11
N TYR A 96 -2.55 -15.78 -1.77
CA TYR A 96 -1.74 -15.39 -0.63
C TYR A 96 -2.28 -15.98 0.68
N PHE A 97 -3.57 -15.77 0.98
CA PHE A 97 -4.19 -16.30 2.19
C PHE A 97 -4.28 -17.83 2.17
N ALA A 98 -4.48 -18.46 1.01
CA ALA A 98 -4.45 -19.92 0.91
C ALA A 98 -3.07 -20.48 1.31
N CYS A 99 -1.99 -19.87 0.82
CA CYS A 99 -0.62 -20.23 1.24
C CYS A 99 -0.40 -19.96 2.73
N ASP A 100 -0.94 -18.85 3.25
CA ASP A 100 -0.81 -18.49 4.67
C ASP A 100 -1.52 -19.51 5.60
N ASN A 101 -2.67 -20.05 5.18
CA ASN A 101 -3.38 -21.13 5.88
C ASN A 101 -2.55 -22.42 5.93
N VAL A 102 -1.89 -22.78 4.82
CA VAL A 102 -0.97 -23.93 4.76
C VAL A 102 0.22 -23.75 5.70
N LEU A 103 0.80 -22.54 5.73
CA LEU A 103 1.89 -22.21 6.65
C LEU A 103 1.45 -22.27 8.11
N TRP A 104 0.26 -21.77 8.42
CA TRP A 104 -0.31 -21.88 9.76
C TRP A 104 -0.50 -23.35 10.16
N ALA A 105 -1.11 -24.17 9.31
CA ALA A 105 -1.34 -25.59 9.58
C ALA A 105 -0.01 -26.35 9.85
N GLY A 106 1.04 -26.05 9.10
CA GLY A 106 2.35 -26.65 9.34
C GLY A 106 2.99 -26.19 10.65
N LYS A 107 2.91 -24.90 11.00
CA LYS A 107 3.42 -24.37 12.29
C LYS A 107 2.63 -24.84 13.51
N SER A 108 1.34 -25.13 13.33
CA SER A 108 0.47 -25.68 14.37
C SER A 108 0.61 -27.19 14.55
N GLY A 109 1.44 -27.87 13.75
CA GLY A 109 1.64 -29.32 13.83
C GLY A 109 0.59 -30.16 13.10
N LEU A 110 -0.42 -29.54 12.47
CA LEU A 110 -1.45 -30.24 11.70
C LEU A 110 -0.92 -30.82 10.39
N ALA A 111 0.11 -30.20 9.82
CA ALA A 111 0.72 -30.64 8.56
C ALA A 111 2.25 -30.61 8.65
N PRO A 112 2.87 -31.54 9.39
CA PRO A 112 4.30 -31.48 9.73
C PRO A 112 5.24 -31.66 8.53
N ARG A 113 4.75 -32.23 7.43
CA ARG A 113 5.52 -32.44 6.18
C ARG A 113 5.53 -31.21 5.25
N VAL A 114 4.89 -30.12 5.64
CA VAL A 114 4.79 -28.92 4.81
C VAL A 114 6.11 -28.16 4.82
N ASP A 115 6.68 -27.98 3.63
CA ASP A 115 7.84 -27.13 3.39
C ASP A 115 7.52 -25.64 3.66
N GLN A 116 7.85 -25.18 4.87
CA GLN A 116 7.56 -23.82 5.32
C GLN A 116 8.22 -22.77 4.44
N GLU A 117 9.42 -23.03 3.91
CA GLU A 117 10.16 -22.06 3.12
C GLU A 117 9.53 -21.89 1.74
N LYS A 118 9.24 -22.99 1.05
CA LYS A 118 8.60 -22.97 -0.26
C LYS A 118 7.23 -22.29 -0.23
N TRP A 119 6.41 -22.61 0.77
CA TRP A 119 5.08 -21.98 0.91
C TRP A 119 5.18 -20.51 1.32
N ALA A 120 6.18 -20.13 2.12
CA ALA A 120 6.44 -18.73 2.45
C ALA A 120 6.86 -17.93 1.21
N GLN A 121 7.80 -18.46 0.41
CA GLN A 121 8.23 -17.86 -0.85
C GLN A 121 7.04 -17.64 -1.81
N ARG A 122 6.19 -18.65 -1.99
CA ARG A 122 4.97 -18.54 -2.83
C ARG A 122 4.01 -17.47 -2.30
N SER A 123 3.76 -17.49 -0.98
CA SER A 123 2.92 -16.49 -0.32
C SER A 123 3.42 -15.08 -0.58
N PHE A 124 4.71 -14.80 -0.39
CA PHE A 124 5.29 -13.48 -0.63
C PHE A 124 5.23 -13.05 -2.09
N ARG A 125 5.36 -13.97 -3.06
CA ARG A 125 5.17 -13.65 -4.49
C ARG A 125 3.75 -13.18 -4.79
N TYR A 126 2.74 -13.93 -4.33
CA TYR A 126 1.34 -13.51 -4.51
C TYR A 126 1.04 -12.18 -3.80
N TYR A 127 1.61 -11.97 -2.61
CA TYR A 127 1.47 -10.69 -1.93
C TYR A 127 2.09 -9.54 -2.72
N LEU A 128 3.30 -9.73 -3.27
CA LEU A 128 3.95 -8.74 -4.12
C LEU A 128 3.12 -8.41 -5.36
N PHE A 129 2.60 -9.42 -6.07
CA PHE A 129 1.75 -9.18 -7.23
C PHE A 129 0.48 -8.40 -6.88
N SER A 130 -0.17 -8.71 -5.75
CA SER A 130 -1.32 -7.93 -5.26
C SER A 130 -0.95 -6.47 -4.98
N LEU A 131 0.22 -6.21 -4.37
CA LEU A 131 0.68 -4.84 -4.12
C LEU A 131 0.97 -4.07 -5.41
N ILE A 132 1.61 -4.71 -6.40
CA ILE A 132 1.86 -4.09 -7.72
C ILE A 132 0.54 -3.71 -8.39
N MET A 133 -0.46 -4.58 -8.35
CA MET A 133 -1.78 -4.30 -8.91
C MET A 133 -2.49 -3.16 -8.19
N ASN A 134 -2.42 -3.10 -6.84
CA ASN A 134 -2.98 -1.99 -6.08
C ASN A 134 -2.28 -0.68 -6.38
N LEU A 135 -0.94 -0.66 -6.44
CA LEU A 135 -0.19 0.55 -6.80
C LEU A 135 -0.46 1.01 -8.23
N SER A 136 -0.67 0.07 -9.16
CA SER A 136 -1.05 0.37 -10.54
C SER A 136 -2.44 1.00 -10.62
N ARG A 137 -3.38 0.48 -9.83
CA ARG A 137 -4.72 1.05 -9.64
C ARG A 137 -4.63 2.46 -9.07
N ASP A 138 -3.86 2.66 -8.01
CA ASP A 138 -3.69 3.95 -7.35
C ASP A 138 -3.07 4.98 -8.31
N ALA A 139 -2.04 4.57 -9.09
CA ALA A 139 -1.42 5.41 -10.11
C ALA A 139 -2.39 5.80 -11.23
N TYR A 140 -3.27 4.88 -11.64
CA TYR A 140 -4.31 5.16 -12.62
C TYR A 140 -5.34 6.17 -12.11
N GLU A 141 -5.84 6.01 -10.89
CA GLU A 141 -6.76 6.97 -10.26
C GLU A 141 -6.11 8.36 -10.12
N ILE A 142 -4.84 8.42 -9.68
CA ILE A 142 -4.07 9.68 -9.62
C ILE A 142 -4.03 10.35 -10.99
N ARG A 143 -3.73 9.59 -12.06
CA ARG A 143 -3.65 10.13 -13.42
C ARG A 143 -5.00 10.71 -13.86
N LEU A 144 -6.09 9.99 -13.64
CA LEU A 144 -7.44 10.44 -13.98
C LEU A 144 -7.79 11.75 -13.25
N LEU A 145 -7.48 11.85 -11.97
CA LEU A 145 -7.73 13.05 -11.17
C LEU A 145 -6.86 14.24 -11.60
N MET A 146 -5.60 14.00 -11.95
CA MET A 146 -4.72 15.05 -12.50
C MET A 146 -5.25 15.59 -13.84
N GLU A 147 -5.77 14.73 -14.71
CA GLU A 147 -6.38 15.12 -15.99
C GLU A 147 -7.66 15.96 -15.77
N GLN A 148 -8.49 15.59 -14.79
CA GLN A 148 -9.70 16.31 -14.41
C GLN A 148 -9.40 17.72 -13.86
N GLU A 149 -8.44 17.84 -12.93
CA GLU A 149 -8.00 19.12 -12.36
C GLU A 149 -7.42 20.06 -13.42
N THR A 150 -6.60 19.52 -14.33
CA THR A 150 -6.02 20.30 -15.44
C THR A 150 -7.12 20.82 -16.38
N SER A 151 -8.10 19.97 -16.69
CA SER A 151 -9.25 20.32 -17.53
C SER A 151 -10.17 21.34 -16.85
N ALA A 152 -10.37 21.23 -15.54
CA ALA A 152 -11.16 22.18 -14.75
C ALA A 152 -10.51 23.56 -14.69
N TYR A 153 -9.19 23.63 -14.50
CA TYR A 153 -8.44 24.89 -14.55
C TYR A 153 -8.55 25.55 -15.92
N GLY A 154 -8.38 24.80 -17.01
CA GLY A 154 -8.52 25.31 -18.37
C GLY A 154 -9.93 25.86 -18.67
N ARG A 155 -10.99 25.21 -18.16
CA ARG A 155 -12.37 25.73 -18.25
C ARG A 155 -12.56 27.00 -17.43
N ARG A 156 -12.05 27.06 -16.20
CA ARG A 156 -12.17 28.24 -15.32
C ARG A 156 -11.46 29.45 -15.91
N MET A 157 -10.32 29.25 -16.56
CA MET A 157 -9.55 30.32 -17.22
C MET A 157 -10.29 30.88 -18.45
N LYS A 158 -10.97 30.03 -19.22
CA LYS A 158 -11.85 30.46 -20.33
C LYS A 158 -13.08 31.24 -19.84
N ILE A 159 -13.64 30.87 -18.69
CA ILE A 159 -14.83 31.53 -18.09
C ILE A 159 -14.46 32.86 -17.43
N SER A 160 -13.28 32.99 -16.83
CA SER A 160 -12.82 34.24 -16.19
C SER A 160 -12.39 35.35 -17.16
N GLY A 161 -12.57 35.17 -18.47
CA GLY A 161 -12.56 36.28 -19.43
C GLY A 161 -11.29 37.12 -19.46
N VAL A 162 -10.11 36.57 -19.13
CA VAL A 162 -8.85 37.24 -19.45
C VAL A 162 -8.63 37.04 -20.95
N PRO A 163 -8.77 38.07 -21.79
CA PRO A 163 -8.43 37.94 -23.20
C PRO A 163 -6.93 37.71 -23.24
N GLY A 164 -6.49 36.53 -23.69
CA GLY A 164 -5.13 36.38 -24.16
C GLY A 164 -4.91 37.42 -25.23
N GLY A 165 -3.93 38.31 -25.02
CA GLY A 165 -3.63 39.41 -25.93
C GLY A 165 -3.54 38.92 -27.37
N GLY A 166 -4.20 39.64 -28.27
CA GLY A 166 -3.99 39.46 -29.70
C GLY A 166 -2.55 39.81 -30.04
N GLU A 167 -1.77 38.82 -30.45
CA GLU A 167 -0.47 39.06 -31.08
C GLU A 167 -0.68 39.26 -32.57
N THR A 168 -0.70 40.53 -32.97
CA THR A 168 -0.29 40.99 -34.30
C THR A 168 1.16 40.57 -34.55
N GLY A 169 1.41 40.06 -35.75
CA GLY A 169 2.67 39.41 -36.12
C GLY A 169 3.91 40.30 -36.18
N GLY A 170 5.06 39.63 -36.05
CA GLY A 170 6.38 40.12 -36.39
C GLY A 170 7.38 38.95 -36.49
N PRO A 171 8.10 38.76 -37.60
CA PRO A 171 9.06 37.67 -37.75
C PRO A 171 10.47 38.08 -37.32
N GLY A 172 11.16 37.19 -36.60
CA GLY A 172 12.64 37.19 -36.55
C GLY A 172 13.28 37.52 -35.21
N GLY A 173 13.76 36.49 -34.51
CA GLY A 173 14.76 36.58 -33.44
C GLY A 173 15.41 35.21 -33.19
N PRO A 174 16.74 35.10 -33.03
CA PRO A 174 17.45 33.82 -33.13
C PRO A 174 17.25 32.94 -31.89
N ALA A 175 17.10 31.64 -32.14
CA ALA A 175 16.98 30.61 -31.12
C ALA A 175 18.21 30.58 -30.19
N THR A 176 17.99 30.86 -28.90
CA THR A 176 18.99 30.68 -27.85
C THR A 176 19.00 29.22 -27.36
N PRO A 177 20.10 28.47 -27.47
CA PRO A 177 20.15 27.04 -27.15
C PRO A 177 20.42 26.75 -25.66
N GLY A 178 19.80 27.51 -24.74
CA GLY A 178 20.04 27.39 -23.29
C GLY A 178 18.85 26.93 -22.43
N GLY A 179 17.66 26.77 -23.02
CA GLY A 179 16.40 26.70 -22.26
C GLY A 179 15.88 25.30 -21.86
N CYS A 180 16.52 24.20 -22.26
CA CYS A 180 15.91 22.88 -22.15
C CYS A 180 15.84 22.35 -20.68
N LEU A 181 16.92 22.50 -19.92
CA LEU A 181 17.00 22.04 -18.52
C LEU A 181 16.09 22.83 -17.55
N PRO A 182 16.02 24.18 -17.60
CA PRO A 182 15.13 24.95 -16.73
C PRO A 182 13.64 24.71 -17.03
N GLN A 183 13.29 24.55 -18.31
CA GLN A 183 11.90 24.29 -18.70
C GLN A 183 11.44 22.89 -18.30
N LEU A 184 12.30 21.87 -18.41
CA LEU A 184 11.98 20.52 -17.97
C LEU A 184 11.83 20.46 -16.44
N ALA A 185 12.73 21.10 -15.69
CA ALA A 185 12.65 21.19 -14.24
C ALA A 185 11.37 21.92 -13.78
N LEU A 186 10.98 23.00 -14.46
CA LEU A 186 9.74 23.71 -14.19
C LEU A 186 8.51 22.84 -14.47
N LYS A 187 8.44 22.15 -15.61
CA LYS A 187 7.36 21.22 -15.95
C LYS A 187 7.25 20.10 -14.92
N PHE A 188 8.38 19.54 -14.49
CA PHE A 188 8.43 18.54 -13.44
C PHE A 188 7.91 19.09 -12.11
N ARG A 189 8.38 20.27 -11.69
CA ARG A 189 7.92 20.93 -10.47
C ARG A 189 6.41 21.18 -10.47
N LEU A 190 5.86 21.65 -11.59
CA LEU A 190 4.42 21.85 -11.75
C LEU A 190 3.64 20.53 -11.65
N ARG A 191 4.14 19.45 -12.27
CA ARG A 191 3.53 18.12 -12.16
C ARG A 191 3.56 17.58 -10.73
N VAL A 192 4.67 17.77 -10.01
CA VAL A 192 4.80 17.37 -8.59
C VAL A 192 3.83 18.17 -7.71
N LEU A 193 3.70 19.47 -7.95
CA LEU A 193 2.75 20.31 -7.21
C LEU A 193 1.29 19.91 -7.51
N LEU A 194 0.96 19.60 -8.76
CA LEU A 194 -0.36 19.09 -9.14
C LEU A 194 -0.65 17.75 -8.46
N LEU A 195 0.31 16.82 -8.50
CA LEU A 195 0.21 15.53 -7.79
C LEU A 195 -0.03 15.74 -6.29
N ALA A 196 0.75 16.62 -5.66
CA ALA A 196 0.59 16.93 -4.25
C ALA A 196 -0.78 17.55 -3.93
N ARG A 197 -1.32 18.40 -4.81
CA ARG A 197 -2.67 18.96 -4.69
C ARG A 197 -3.73 17.87 -4.79
N VAL A 198 -3.65 17.01 -5.80
CA VAL A 198 -4.61 15.89 -6.03
C VAL A 198 -4.60 14.95 -4.83
N LEU A 199 -3.43 14.52 -4.37
CA LEU A 199 -3.32 13.62 -3.22
C LEU A 199 -3.83 14.25 -1.91
N ARG A 200 -3.61 15.55 -1.70
CA ARG A 200 -4.18 16.28 -0.55
C ARG A 200 -5.69 16.45 -0.65
N GLY A 201 -6.23 16.61 -1.86
CA GLY A 201 -7.66 16.67 -2.13
C GLY A 201 -8.38 15.32 -1.96
N HIS A 202 -7.65 14.21 -2.07
CA HIS A 202 -8.18 12.85 -2.00
C HIS A 202 -7.50 12.00 -0.91
N PRO A 203 -7.79 12.27 0.38
CA PRO A 203 -7.14 11.57 1.49
C PRO A 203 -7.25 10.03 1.45
N PRO A 204 -8.36 9.39 1.03
CA PRO A 204 -8.42 7.93 0.91
C PRO A 204 -7.40 7.34 -0.06
N LEU A 205 -7.17 8.01 -1.19
CA LEU A 205 -6.20 7.61 -2.21
C LEU A 205 -4.76 7.76 -1.71
N LEU A 206 -4.46 8.89 -1.05
CA LEU A 206 -3.16 9.10 -0.43
C LEU A 206 -2.84 8.01 0.61
N LEU A 207 -3.80 7.66 1.46
CA LEU A 207 -3.60 6.64 2.48
C LEU A 207 -3.37 5.25 1.87
N ASP A 208 -4.09 4.89 0.80
CA ASP A 208 -3.89 3.59 0.15
C ASP A 208 -2.52 3.52 -0.54
N VAL A 209 -2.12 4.57 -1.26
CA VAL A 209 -0.78 4.69 -1.87
C VAL A 209 0.32 4.53 -0.83
N LEU A 210 0.25 5.30 0.27
CA LEU A 210 1.25 5.24 1.33
C LEU A 210 1.32 3.85 1.96
N ARG A 211 0.16 3.26 2.24
CA ARG A 211 0.07 1.92 2.82
C ARG A 211 0.68 0.87 1.89
N ASN A 212 0.30 0.86 0.61
CA ASN A 212 0.78 -0.10 -0.38
C ASN A 212 2.28 0.08 -0.65
N ALA A 213 2.77 1.33 -0.69
CA ALA A 213 4.19 1.64 -0.85
C ALA A 213 5.03 1.18 0.36
N CYS A 214 4.55 1.41 1.59
CA CYS A 214 5.21 0.87 2.78
C CYS A 214 5.20 -0.66 2.79
N ASP A 215 4.07 -1.28 2.45
CA ASP A 215 3.96 -2.74 2.43
C ASP A 215 4.85 -3.40 1.38
N LEU A 216 5.24 -2.69 0.31
CA LEU A 216 6.07 -3.20 -0.78
C LEU A 216 7.44 -3.69 -0.30
N PHE A 217 8.02 -3.03 0.70
CA PHE A 217 9.30 -3.41 1.27
C PHE A 217 9.29 -4.81 1.93
N ILE A 218 8.13 -5.27 2.40
CA ILE A 218 8.00 -6.55 3.11
C ILE A 218 8.27 -7.75 2.18
N PRO A 219 7.51 -7.97 1.10
CA PRO A 219 7.79 -9.08 0.20
C PRO A 219 9.09 -8.88 -0.59
N LEU A 220 9.52 -7.65 -0.89
CA LEU A 220 10.79 -7.42 -1.57
C LEU A 220 11.99 -7.95 -0.77
N ASP A 221 12.01 -7.69 0.54
CA ASP A 221 13.04 -8.20 1.46
C ASP A 221 12.94 -9.73 1.62
N LYS A 222 11.73 -10.26 1.81
CA LYS A 222 11.50 -11.70 2.01
C LYS A 222 11.77 -12.56 0.78
N LEU A 223 11.61 -12.00 -0.42
CA LEU A 223 11.97 -12.66 -1.67
C LEU A 223 13.44 -12.47 -2.04
N GLY A 224 14.19 -11.68 -1.28
CA GLY A 224 15.60 -11.37 -1.58
C GLY A 224 15.80 -10.46 -2.78
N LEU A 225 14.74 -9.81 -3.27
CA LEU A 225 14.79 -8.90 -4.43
C LEU A 225 15.42 -7.55 -4.05
N TRP A 226 15.18 -7.08 -2.83
CA TRP A 226 15.83 -5.88 -2.28
C TRP A 226 16.07 -6.08 -0.78
N ARG A 227 17.33 -6.00 -0.35
CA ARG A 227 17.71 -6.11 1.07
C ARG A 227 17.51 -4.76 1.79
N CYS A 228 16.32 -4.55 2.36
CA CYS A 228 16.00 -3.33 3.11
C CYS A 228 16.41 -3.46 4.59
N GLY A 229 16.63 -4.68 5.06
CA GLY A 229 17.03 -4.96 6.43
C GLY A 229 15.85 -4.91 7.41
N PRO A 230 15.97 -5.60 8.56
CA PRO A 230 14.86 -5.85 9.47
C PRO A 230 14.26 -4.57 10.08
N GLY A 231 15.08 -3.53 10.32
CA GLY A 231 14.61 -2.25 10.84
C GLY A 231 13.66 -1.51 9.89
N ILE A 232 13.99 -1.44 8.59
CA ILE A 232 13.13 -0.76 7.60
C ILE A 232 11.83 -1.55 7.40
N VAL A 233 11.93 -2.88 7.27
CA VAL A 233 10.75 -3.75 7.15
C VAL A 233 9.83 -3.63 8.37
N GLY A 234 10.40 -3.58 9.57
CA GLY A 234 9.67 -3.33 10.82
C GLY A 234 8.97 -1.98 10.83
N LEU A 235 9.68 -0.91 10.48
CA LEU A 235 9.12 0.45 10.43
C LEU A 235 7.99 0.57 9.39
N CYS A 236 8.24 0.12 8.16
CA CYS A 236 7.25 0.17 7.08
C CYS A 236 6.01 -0.67 7.40
N GLY A 237 6.20 -1.87 7.96
CA GLY A 237 5.10 -2.72 8.40
C GLY A 237 4.30 -2.12 9.55
N LEU A 238 4.95 -1.39 10.47
CA LEU A 238 4.27 -0.68 11.55
C LEU A 238 3.46 0.50 11.02
N ILE A 239 4.06 1.35 10.16
CA ILE A 239 3.39 2.50 9.53
C ILE A 239 2.16 2.03 8.77
N SER A 240 2.29 1.03 7.88
CA SER A 240 1.17 0.53 7.09
C SER A 240 0.07 -0.08 7.96
N SER A 241 0.41 -0.67 9.12
CA SER A 241 -0.56 -1.19 10.08
C SER A 241 -1.34 -0.07 10.76
N ILE A 242 -0.66 1.02 11.17
CA ILE A 242 -1.30 2.20 11.75
C ILE A 242 -2.26 2.83 10.74
N LEU A 243 -1.84 3.01 9.49
CA LEU A 243 -2.73 3.51 8.42
C LEU A 243 -3.93 2.58 8.21
N SER A 244 -3.72 1.26 8.28
CA SER A 244 -4.79 0.26 8.18
C SER A 244 -5.77 0.33 9.36
N ILE A 245 -5.31 0.65 10.57
CA ILE A 245 -6.17 0.82 11.76
C ILE A 245 -6.97 2.13 11.62
N LEU A 246 -6.31 3.22 11.22
CA LEU A 246 -6.94 4.52 11.03
C LEU A 246 -8.09 4.45 10.03
N THR A 247 -7.91 3.73 8.92
CA THR A 247 -8.96 3.52 7.90
C THR A 247 -10.14 2.64 8.36
N LEU A 248 -10.00 1.86 9.44
CA LEU A 248 -11.15 1.18 10.08
C LEU A 248 -11.92 2.08 11.02
N ILE A 249 -11.19 2.87 11.83
CA ILE A 249 -11.79 3.77 12.81
C ILE A 249 -12.54 4.89 12.09
N CYS A 250 -11.97 5.37 10.98
CA CYS A 250 -12.50 6.47 10.18
C CYS A 250 -12.95 5.94 8.81
N PRO A 251 -14.19 5.43 8.66
CA PRO A 251 -14.67 4.82 7.42
C PRO A 251 -14.70 5.79 6.23
N TRP A 252 -14.75 7.11 6.46
CA TRP A 252 -14.64 8.12 5.40
C TRP A 252 -13.26 8.19 4.74
N LEU A 253 -12.23 7.63 5.39
CA LEU A 253 -10.86 7.53 4.84
C LEU A 253 -10.66 6.26 4.01
N ARG A 254 -11.67 5.37 3.92
CA ARG A 254 -11.58 4.14 3.16
C ARG A 254 -11.87 4.40 1.68
N LEU A 255 -10.88 4.12 0.83
CA LEU A 255 -11.04 4.21 -0.61
C LEU A 255 -12.03 3.14 -1.09
N LYS A 256 -13.03 3.58 -1.85
CA LYS A 256 -14.01 2.70 -2.50
C LYS A 256 -13.67 2.63 -3.98
N PRO A 257 -13.64 1.44 -4.59
CA PRO A 257 -13.46 1.28 -6.02
C PRO A 257 -14.68 1.76 -6.82
#